data_AF-A0A1G7R2C0-F1
#
_entry.id   AF-A0A1G7R2C0-F1
#
_cell.length_a   1.000
_cell.length_b   1.000
_cell.length_c   1.000
_cell.angle_alpha   90.00
_cell.angle_beta   90.00
_cell.angle_gamma   90.00
#
_symmetry.space_group_name_H-M   'P 1'
#
loop_
_entity.id
_entity.type
_entity.pdbx_description
1 polymer ?
#
loop_
_entity_poly.entity_id
_entity_poly.type
_entity_poly.pdbx_seq_one_letter_code
_entity_poly.pdbx_strand_id
1 'polypeptide(L)'
;MSTTEPNPIQAGVRVTLAITRPRECPLAEASSDSGARVDSVARTSCGSQTSTSTEFTVQSDTAADGVDGDPVFRTDEGVRYRCQCEAETCLVDLVESYGCPVSDVHAVDGTLYLVFYAPDPDRVREIVAAARERFDDVAVRNLSQSGELVGNGFVSVDTGRLTERQREVLATAYEMGYFDYPKGANAEEVAGELGISPSTLAEHLAAAQRKVLGPVARESL
;
A
#
# COMPACT_ATOMS: atom_id res chain seq x y z
N MET A 1 17.45 16.99 -39.99
CA MET A 1 16.82 16.04 -39.05
C MET A 1 17.13 16.58 -37.67
N SER A 2 16.14 17.18 -36.99
CA SER A 2 16.30 17.65 -35.62
C SER A 2 16.22 16.44 -34.70
N THR A 3 17.30 16.19 -33.99
CA THR A 3 17.36 15.21 -32.91
C THR A 3 16.67 15.85 -31.72
N THR A 4 15.43 15.47 -31.45
CA THR A 4 14.77 15.81 -30.18
C THR A 4 15.45 14.97 -29.10
N GLU A 5 16.36 15.58 -28.34
CA GLU A 5 16.83 15.00 -27.08
C GLU A 5 15.60 14.74 -26.19
N PRO A 6 15.49 13.56 -25.55
CA PRO A 6 14.42 13.31 -24.60
C PRO A 6 14.52 14.35 -23.47
N ASN A 7 13.43 15.09 -23.24
CA ASN A 7 13.31 16.05 -22.16
C ASN A 7 13.76 15.39 -20.84
N PRO A 8 14.74 15.93 -20.09
CA PRO A 8 15.17 15.33 -18.83
C PRO A 8 13.96 15.13 -17.93
N ILE A 9 13.75 13.88 -17.47
CA ILE A 9 12.61 13.52 -16.62
C ILE A 9 12.68 14.44 -15.39
N GLN A 10 11.70 15.32 -15.26
CA GLN A 10 11.62 16.25 -14.14
C GLN A 10 11.57 15.45 -12.84
N ALA A 11 12.38 15.88 -11.88
CA ALA A 11 12.52 15.32 -10.54
C ALA A 11 11.18 15.32 -9.77
N GLY A 12 10.39 14.25 -9.91
CA GLY A 12 9.17 14.04 -9.14
C GLY A 12 9.43 13.67 -7.68
N VAL A 13 8.38 13.79 -6.86
CA VAL A 13 8.38 13.48 -5.43
C VAL A 13 7.44 12.31 -5.16
N ARG A 14 7.95 11.23 -4.57
CA ARG A 14 7.12 10.15 -4.02
C ARG A 14 6.67 10.53 -2.62
N VAL A 15 5.38 10.45 -2.36
CA VAL A 15 4.78 10.82 -1.08
C VAL A 15 4.01 9.65 -0.50
N THR A 16 4.15 9.42 0.80
CA THR A 16 3.26 8.56 1.58
C THR A 16 2.50 9.43 2.58
N LEU A 17 1.18 9.57 2.39
CA LEU A 17 0.28 10.21 3.34
C LEU A 17 -0.35 9.15 4.23
N ALA A 18 -0.60 9.52 5.48
CA ALA A 18 -1.39 8.74 6.41
C ALA A 18 -2.45 9.62 7.07
N ILE A 19 -3.64 9.07 7.28
CA ILE A 19 -4.69 9.70 8.07
C ILE A 19 -5.24 8.66 9.04
N THR A 20 -5.32 9.03 10.32
CA THR A 20 -5.85 8.15 11.36
C THR A 20 -7.35 8.37 11.51
N ARG A 21 -8.12 7.28 11.43
CA ARG A 21 -9.58 7.23 11.55
C ARG A 21 -10.30 8.32 10.73
N PRO A 22 -10.05 8.41 9.41
CA PRO A 22 -10.83 9.29 8.54
C PRO A 22 -12.32 8.97 8.67
N ARG A 23 -13.16 10.01 8.79
CA ARG A 23 -14.62 9.87 8.86
C ARG A 23 -15.14 9.29 7.55
N GLU A 24 -16.11 8.38 7.62
CA GLU A 24 -16.81 7.83 6.45
C GLU A 24 -15.87 7.16 5.45
N CYS A 25 -14.81 6.51 5.96
CA CYS A 25 -13.86 5.79 5.14
C CYS A 25 -14.04 4.28 5.35
N PRO A 26 -14.68 3.57 4.38
CA PRO A 26 -14.97 2.14 4.52
C PRO A 26 -13.71 1.29 4.73
N LEU A 27 -12.56 1.72 4.21
CA LEU A 27 -11.30 0.97 4.35
C LEU A 27 -10.72 1.08 5.75
N ALA A 28 -10.74 2.28 6.33
CA ALA A 28 -10.27 2.52 7.68
C ALA A 28 -11.19 1.82 8.70
N GLU A 29 -12.51 1.94 8.52
CA GLU A 29 -13.51 1.27 9.34
C GLU A 29 -13.37 -0.24 9.24
N ALA A 30 -13.32 -0.81 8.04
CA ALA A 30 -13.10 -2.24 7.83
C ALA A 30 -11.81 -2.73 8.48
N SER A 31 -10.72 -1.96 8.42
CA SER A 31 -9.47 -2.34 9.07
C SER A 31 -9.55 -2.28 10.60
N SER A 32 -10.23 -1.27 11.15
CA SER A 32 -10.44 -1.14 12.59
C SER A 32 -11.33 -2.25 13.15
N ASP A 33 -12.41 -2.59 12.44
CA ASP A 33 -13.42 -3.54 12.91
C ASP A 33 -12.94 -4.99 12.77
N SER A 34 -12.26 -5.31 11.66
CA SER A 34 -11.72 -6.65 11.45
C SER A 34 -10.40 -6.89 12.17
N GLY A 35 -9.69 -5.82 12.56
CA GLY A 35 -8.28 -5.88 12.98
C GLY A 35 -7.33 -6.33 11.87
N ALA A 36 -7.84 -6.56 10.66
CA ALA A 36 -7.08 -7.01 9.51
C ALA A 36 -6.59 -5.83 8.68
N ARG A 37 -5.54 -6.09 7.91
CA ARG A 37 -5.08 -5.19 6.88
C ARG A 37 -6.06 -5.17 5.71
N VAL A 38 -6.33 -3.98 5.20
CA VAL A 38 -7.16 -3.75 4.02
C VAL A 38 -6.26 -3.31 2.88
N ASP A 39 -6.32 -4.03 1.77
CA ASP A 39 -5.42 -3.90 0.62
C ASP A 39 -6.16 -3.71 -0.71
N SER A 40 -5.40 -3.29 -1.72
CA SER A 40 -5.72 -3.44 -3.14
C SER A 40 -7.03 -2.78 -3.54
N VAL A 41 -6.92 -1.48 -3.79
CA VAL A 41 -8.07 -0.64 -4.08
C VAL A 41 -8.21 -0.45 -5.58
N ALA A 42 -9.15 -1.17 -6.20
CA ALA A 42 -9.57 -0.83 -7.55
C ALA A 42 -10.66 0.25 -7.46
N ARG A 43 -10.38 1.44 -7.98
CA ARG A 43 -11.30 2.58 -7.95
C ARG A 43 -11.77 2.87 -9.37
N THR A 44 -13.08 3.04 -9.52
CA THR A 44 -13.66 3.56 -10.75
C THR A 44 -14.53 4.76 -10.38
N SER A 45 -14.14 5.95 -10.83
CA SER A 45 -15.00 7.12 -10.74
C SER A 45 -16.25 6.86 -11.61
N CYS A 46 -17.43 6.88 -11.00
CA CYS A 46 -18.66 6.79 -11.78
C CYS A 46 -18.93 8.17 -12.41
N GLY A 47 -19.44 8.22 -13.65
CA GLY A 47 -19.64 9.49 -14.39
C GLY A 47 -20.57 10.51 -13.71
N SER A 48 -21.25 10.13 -12.62
CA SER A 48 -21.87 11.04 -11.65
C SER A 48 -20.83 11.46 -10.62
N GLN A 49 -20.33 12.70 -10.72
CA GLN A 49 -19.19 13.28 -9.99
C GLN A 49 -19.27 13.29 -8.43
N THR A 50 -20.19 12.57 -7.81
CA THR A 50 -20.47 12.61 -6.36
C THR A 50 -19.99 11.39 -5.60
N SER A 51 -19.80 10.24 -6.26
CA SER A 51 -19.30 9.03 -5.60
C SER A 51 -18.41 8.18 -6.51
N THR A 52 -17.39 7.58 -5.90
CA THR A 52 -16.44 6.67 -6.55
C THR A 52 -16.71 5.25 -6.09
N SER A 53 -16.92 4.34 -7.04
CA SER A 53 -17.04 2.91 -6.74
C SER A 53 -15.66 2.38 -6.39
N THR A 54 -15.54 1.80 -5.20
CA THR A 54 -14.27 1.36 -4.64
C THR A 54 -14.37 -0.12 -4.25
N GLU A 55 -13.46 -0.93 -4.77
CA GLU A 55 -13.29 -2.33 -4.35
C GLU A 55 -12.01 -2.49 -3.54
N PHE A 56 -12.09 -3.18 -2.41
CA PHE A 56 -10.94 -3.45 -1.53
C PHE A 56 -10.99 -4.88 -0.99
N THR A 57 -9.85 -5.41 -0.58
CA THR A 57 -9.74 -6.74 0.02
C THR A 57 -9.43 -6.62 1.51
N VAL A 58 -10.26 -7.25 2.35
CA VAL A 58 -9.96 -7.45 3.78
C VAL A 58 -9.24 -8.78 3.92
N GLN A 59 -8.01 -8.77 4.45
CA GLN A 59 -7.20 -9.98 4.63
C GLN A 59 -7.68 -10.79 5.85
N SER A 60 -8.82 -11.46 5.70
CA SER A 60 -9.42 -12.34 6.70
C SER A 60 -9.95 -13.61 6.05
N ASP A 61 -9.81 -14.74 6.74
CA ASP A 61 -10.35 -16.05 6.33
C ASP A 61 -11.89 -16.08 6.33
N THR A 62 -12.52 -15.14 7.03
CA THR A 62 -13.97 -15.01 7.14
C THR A 62 -14.44 -13.65 6.64
N ALA A 63 -15.72 -13.57 6.25
CA ALA A 63 -16.30 -12.26 5.97
C ALA A 63 -16.30 -11.52 7.31
N ALA A 64 -15.63 -10.37 7.36
CA ALA A 64 -15.64 -9.56 8.55
C ALA A 64 -17.05 -8.98 8.70
N ASP A 65 -17.70 -9.27 9.83
CA ASP A 65 -18.94 -8.61 10.22
C ASP A 65 -18.65 -7.13 10.46
N GLY A 66 -19.53 -6.24 10.00
CA GLY A 66 -19.40 -4.78 10.20
C GLY A 66 -18.68 -4.02 9.09
N VAL A 67 -18.19 -4.67 8.04
CA VAL A 67 -17.63 -3.96 6.87
C VAL A 67 -18.74 -3.25 6.09
N ASP A 68 -18.63 -1.93 5.94
CA ASP A 68 -19.51 -1.13 5.10
C ASP A 68 -19.20 -1.36 3.60
N GLY A 69 -19.82 -2.40 3.03
CA GLY A 69 -19.72 -2.73 1.62
C GLY A 69 -20.31 -4.10 1.26
N ASP A 70 -20.63 -4.28 -0.02
CA ASP A 70 -21.15 -5.55 -0.54
C ASP A 70 -19.99 -6.54 -0.79
N PRO A 71 -20.01 -7.77 -0.24
CA PRO A 71 -19.02 -8.78 -0.59
C PRO A 71 -19.19 -9.21 -2.06
N VAL A 72 -18.12 -9.06 -2.85
CA VAL A 72 -18.12 -9.37 -4.30
C VAL A 72 -17.51 -10.73 -4.57
N PHE A 73 -16.41 -11.07 -3.90
CA PHE A 73 -15.65 -12.28 -4.18
C PHE A 73 -14.84 -12.74 -2.96
N ARG A 74 -14.61 -14.04 -2.81
CA ARG A 74 -13.75 -14.61 -1.76
C ARG A 74 -12.56 -15.32 -2.40
N THR A 75 -11.37 -15.02 -1.89
CA THR A 75 -10.10 -15.67 -2.21
C THR A 75 -9.54 -16.36 -0.97
N ASP A 76 -8.47 -17.11 -1.13
CA ASP A 76 -7.61 -17.58 -0.04
C ASP A 76 -6.87 -16.43 0.67
N GLU A 77 -6.66 -15.30 -0.01
CA GLU A 77 -6.02 -14.10 0.57
C GLU A 77 -7.01 -13.16 1.30
N GLY A 78 -8.32 -13.42 1.25
CA GLY A 78 -9.34 -12.60 1.92
C GLY A 78 -10.65 -12.45 1.16
N VAL A 79 -11.54 -11.58 1.67
CA VAL A 79 -12.82 -11.24 1.03
C VAL A 79 -12.73 -9.85 0.39
N ARG A 80 -13.14 -9.76 -0.88
CA ARG A 80 -13.21 -8.53 -1.65
C ARG A 80 -14.59 -7.91 -1.48
N TYR A 81 -14.63 -6.65 -1.08
CA TYR A 81 -15.84 -5.85 -0.88
C TYR A 81 -15.91 -4.74 -1.91
N ARG A 82 -17.12 -4.28 -2.20
CA ARG A 82 -17.39 -3.08 -3.00
C ARG A 82 -18.22 -2.10 -2.18
N CYS A 83 -17.78 -0.85 -2.14
CA CYS A 83 -18.49 0.24 -1.50
C CYS A 83 -18.55 1.45 -2.45
N GLN A 84 -19.39 2.43 -2.09
CA GLN A 84 -19.33 3.76 -2.68
C GLN A 84 -18.64 4.69 -1.70
N CYS A 85 -17.62 5.41 -2.16
CA CYS A 85 -16.99 6.47 -1.39
C CYS A 85 -17.49 7.81 -1.91
N GLU A 86 -17.94 8.70 -1.02
CA GLU A 86 -18.28 10.06 -1.42
C GLU A 86 -17.01 10.83 -1.74
N ALA A 87 -16.98 11.49 -2.90
CA ALA A 87 -15.80 12.23 -3.34
C ALA A 87 -15.45 13.37 -2.37
N GLU A 88 -16.45 13.85 -1.63
CA GLU A 88 -16.30 14.89 -0.62
C GLU A 88 -15.72 14.41 0.72
N THR A 89 -15.61 13.12 0.98
CA THR A 89 -15.01 12.62 2.22
C THR A 89 -13.87 11.65 1.96
N CYS A 90 -13.57 11.38 0.69
CA CYS A 90 -12.47 10.52 0.30
C CYS A 90 -11.15 11.29 0.12
N LEU A 91 -10.15 10.99 0.96
CA LEU A 91 -8.79 11.53 0.81
C LEU A 91 -8.17 11.13 -0.55
N VAL A 92 -8.53 9.98 -1.10
CA VAL A 92 -8.03 9.51 -2.40
C VAL A 92 -8.54 10.41 -3.54
N ASP A 93 -9.85 10.72 -3.55
CA ASP A 93 -10.42 11.66 -4.51
C ASP A 93 -9.83 13.07 -4.36
N LEU A 94 -9.55 13.51 -3.12
CA LEU A 94 -8.86 14.78 -2.89
C LEU A 94 -7.49 14.78 -3.58
N VAL A 95 -6.66 13.76 -3.38
CA VAL A 95 -5.33 13.68 -4.02
C VAL A 95 -5.45 13.63 -5.56
N GLU A 96 -6.36 12.80 -6.07
CA GLU A 96 -6.59 12.65 -7.52
C GLU A 96 -7.09 13.94 -8.18
N SER A 97 -7.86 14.78 -7.46
CA SER A 97 -8.34 16.08 -7.95
C SER A 97 -7.20 17.05 -8.29
N TYR A 98 -6.01 16.85 -7.72
CA TYR A 98 -4.80 17.61 -8.04
C TYR A 98 -4.02 17.03 -9.24
N GLY A 99 -4.58 16.05 -9.94
CA GLY A 99 -3.95 15.38 -11.09
C GLY A 99 -2.86 14.40 -10.70
N CYS A 100 -2.85 13.93 -9.45
CA CYS A 100 -1.88 12.96 -8.94
C CYS A 100 -2.58 11.61 -8.71
N PRO A 101 -2.45 10.64 -9.65
CA PRO A 101 -3.02 9.31 -9.46
C PRO A 101 -2.43 8.65 -8.23
N VAL A 102 -3.29 8.03 -7.41
CA VAL A 102 -2.84 7.27 -6.25
C VAL A 102 -2.42 5.88 -6.71
N SER A 103 -1.17 5.53 -6.43
CA SER A 103 -0.53 4.28 -6.86
C SER A 103 -0.75 3.13 -5.88
N ASP A 104 -0.97 3.43 -4.61
CA ASP A 104 -1.29 2.44 -3.58
C ASP A 104 -2.18 3.06 -2.50
N VAL A 105 -3.12 2.25 -2.02
CA VAL A 105 -4.04 2.58 -0.92
C VAL A 105 -4.19 1.34 -0.05
N HIS A 106 -3.95 1.49 1.25
CA HIS A 106 -4.19 0.43 2.21
C HIS A 106 -4.56 1.01 3.58
N ALA A 107 -5.23 0.21 4.41
CA ALA A 107 -5.54 0.59 5.78
C ALA A 107 -5.07 -0.46 6.79
N VAL A 108 -4.59 0.01 7.93
CA VAL A 108 -4.15 -0.79 9.07
C VAL A 108 -4.59 -0.10 10.36
N ASP A 109 -5.32 -0.80 11.21
CA ASP A 109 -5.78 -0.32 12.53
C ASP A 109 -6.45 1.07 12.45
N GLY A 110 -7.41 1.19 11.54
CA GLY A 110 -8.13 2.45 11.32
C GLY A 110 -7.30 3.58 10.69
N THR A 111 -6.03 3.35 10.33
CA THR A 111 -5.19 4.34 9.65
C THR A 111 -5.13 4.02 8.16
N LEU A 112 -5.53 4.99 7.33
CA LEU A 112 -5.44 4.91 5.87
C LEU A 112 -4.10 5.46 5.40
N TYR A 113 -3.44 4.73 4.51
CA TYR A 113 -2.17 5.11 3.88
C TYR A 113 -2.35 5.24 2.38
N LEU A 114 -1.79 6.31 1.80
CA LEU A 114 -1.82 6.59 0.37
C LEU A 114 -0.42 6.83 -0.15
N VAL A 115 -0.10 6.24 -1.31
CA VAL A 115 1.13 6.51 -2.03
C VAL A 115 0.83 7.15 -3.38
N PHE A 116 1.39 8.32 -3.64
CA PHE A 116 1.29 8.99 -4.93
C PHE A 116 2.60 9.67 -5.31
N TYR A 117 2.68 10.09 -6.57
CA TYR A 117 3.81 10.82 -7.12
C TYR A 117 3.36 12.20 -7.54
N ALA A 118 4.07 13.22 -7.07
CA ALA A 118 3.85 14.60 -7.45
C ALA A 118 4.97 15.08 -8.39
N PRO A 119 4.68 16.01 -9.32
CA PRO A 119 5.69 16.56 -10.24
C PRO A 119 6.78 17.36 -9.52
N ASP A 120 6.47 17.95 -8.36
CA ASP A 120 7.37 18.80 -7.59
C ASP A 120 6.91 18.92 -6.12
N PRO A 121 7.75 19.47 -5.21
CA PRO A 121 7.39 19.66 -3.82
C PRO A 121 6.27 20.69 -3.57
N ASP A 122 6.04 21.64 -4.49
CA ASP A 122 4.99 22.64 -4.33
C ASP A 122 3.61 21.99 -4.46
N ARG A 123 3.44 21.10 -5.44
CA ARG A 123 2.24 20.27 -5.58
C ARG A 123 1.97 19.42 -4.33
N VAL A 124 3.02 18.87 -3.70
CA VAL A 124 2.87 18.14 -2.43
C VAL A 124 2.35 19.05 -1.32
N ARG A 125 2.87 20.28 -1.21
CA ARG A 125 2.42 21.24 -0.19
C ARG A 125 0.95 21.62 -0.40
N GLU A 126 0.53 21.85 -1.65
CA GLU A 126 -0.88 22.13 -2.00
C GLU A 126 -1.80 20.98 -1.55
N ILE A 127 -1.47 19.74 -1.92
CA ILE A 127 -2.24 18.54 -1.57
C ILE A 127 -2.30 18.36 -0.05
N VAL A 128 -1.17 18.48 0.65
CA VAL A 128 -1.10 18.31 2.11
C VAL A 128 -1.89 19.41 2.83
N ALA A 129 -1.82 20.65 2.35
CA ALA A 129 -2.58 21.75 2.93
C ALA A 129 -4.09 21.51 2.78
N ALA A 130 -4.55 21.15 1.58
CA ALA A 130 -5.96 20.83 1.34
C ALA A 130 -6.44 19.61 2.14
N ALA A 131 -5.60 18.58 2.26
CA ALA A 131 -5.90 17.42 3.10
C ALA A 131 -6.07 17.80 4.57
N ARG A 132 -5.20 18.66 5.12
CA ARG A 132 -5.27 19.14 6.51
C ARG A 132 -6.41 20.11 6.78
N GLU A 133 -6.89 20.82 5.76
CA GLU A 133 -8.06 21.69 5.89
C GLU A 133 -9.35 20.86 5.97
N ARG A 134 -9.40 19.76 5.21
CA ARG A 134 -10.60 18.91 5.09
C ARG A 134 -10.66 17.80 6.13
N PHE A 135 -9.50 17.31 6.56
CA PHE A 135 -9.40 16.14 7.41
C PHE A 135 -8.50 16.37 8.62
N ASP A 136 -8.93 15.81 9.74
CA ASP A 136 -8.14 15.76 10.97
C ASP A 136 -7.01 14.71 10.85
N ASP A 137 -5.95 14.84 11.66
CA ASP A 137 -4.88 13.85 11.83
C ASP A 137 -4.13 13.40 10.55
N VAL A 138 -3.95 14.32 9.59
CA VAL A 138 -3.16 14.06 8.37
C VAL A 138 -1.65 14.20 8.63
N ALA A 139 -0.92 13.11 8.40
CA ALA A 139 0.53 13.01 8.51
C ALA A 139 1.20 12.67 7.18
N VAL A 140 2.34 13.32 6.90
CA VAL A 140 3.26 12.89 5.84
C VAL A 140 4.25 11.89 6.46
N ARG A 141 4.20 10.63 6.03
CA ARG A 141 5.05 9.56 6.59
C ARG A 141 6.38 9.42 5.86
N ASN A 142 6.39 9.65 4.55
CA ASN A 142 7.60 9.59 3.74
C ASN A 142 7.51 10.58 2.57
N LEU A 143 8.64 11.21 2.26
CA LEU A 143 8.82 12.10 1.12
C LEU A 143 10.20 11.81 0.51
N SER A 144 10.22 11.38 -0.75
CA SER A 144 11.47 11.08 -1.47
C SER A 144 11.49 11.86 -2.78
N GLN A 145 12.50 12.71 -2.96
CA GLN A 145 12.70 13.47 -4.21
C GLN A 145 13.63 12.70 -5.14
N SER A 146 13.27 12.60 -6.41
CA SER A 146 14.18 12.07 -7.42
C SER A 146 15.23 13.13 -7.77
N GLY A 147 16.46 13.01 -7.28
CA GLY A 147 17.52 13.98 -7.63
C GLY A 147 18.72 14.04 -6.69
N GLU A 148 18.61 13.55 -5.46
CA GLU A 148 19.79 13.35 -4.61
C GLU A 148 20.29 11.91 -4.80
N LEU A 149 21.05 11.74 -5.89
CA LEU A 149 21.68 10.48 -6.27
C LEU A 149 22.90 10.21 -5.39
N VAL A 150 22.72 9.44 -4.33
CA VAL A 150 23.79 8.62 -3.75
C VAL A 150 23.33 7.16 -3.73
N GLY A 151 23.67 6.41 -4.78
CA GLY A 151 23.62 4.94 -4.80
C GLY A 151 22.37 4.30 -5.42
N ASN A 152 22.57 3.69 -6.59
CA ASN A 152 21.83 2.58 -7.22
C ASN A 152 20.32 2.41 -6.95
N GLY A 153 19.51 2.69 -7.99
CA GLY A 153 18.30 1.94 -8.32
C GLY A 153 17.26 1.78 -7.21
N PHE A 154 16.46 2.81 -6.98
CA PHE A 154 15.28 2.69 -6.13
C PHE A 154 14.17 1.95 -6.87
N VAL A 155 14.00 0.67 -6.57
CA VAL A 155 12.78 -0.06 -6.93
C VAL A 155 11.76 0.17 -5.81
N SER A 156 10.67 0.88 -6.11
CA SER A 156 9.54 1.00 -5.18
C SER A 156 8.86 -0.37 -5.07
N VAL A 157 9.19 -1.11 -4.02
CA VAL A 157 8.49 -2.35 -3.69
C VAL A 157 7.14 -2.01 -3.06
N ASP A 158 6.07 -2.41 -3.73
CA ASP A 158 4.71 -2.39 -3.18
C ASP A 158 4.58 -3.51 -2.13
N THR A 159 4.89 -3.17 -0.87
CA THR A 159 4.69 -4.05 0.29
C THR A 159 3.22 -4.31 0.58
N GLY A 160 2.30 -3.63 -0.11
CA GLY A 160 0.86 -3.84 -0.01
C GLY A 160 0.39 -5.17 -0.57
N ARG A 161 1.16 -5.77 -1.47
CA ARG A 161 0.84 -7.08 -2.05
C ARG A 161 1.04 -8.25 -1.08
N LEU A 162 1.82 -8.05 -0.01
CA LEU A 162 2.10 -9.10 0.96
C LEU A 162 0.87 -9.37 1.82
N THR A 163 0.52 -10.66 1.96
CA THR A 163 -0.47 -11.06 2.97
C THR A 163 0.09 -10.82 4.37
N GLU A 164 -0.78 -10.69 5.37
CA GLU A 164 -0.36 -10.51 6.76
C GLU A 164 0.59 -11.62 7.20
N ARG A 165 0.25 -12.88 6.89
CA ARG A 165 1.12 -14.02 7.20
C ARG A 165 2.46 -13.97 6.44
N GLN A 166 2.48 -13.54 5.19
CA GLN A 166 3.72 -13.37 4.42
C GLN A 166 4.61 -12.26 5.02
N ARG A 167 4.01 -11.18 5.51
CA ARG A 167 4.70 -10.07 6.17
C ARG A 167 5.27 -10.48 7.52
N GLU A 168 4.45 -11.11 8.35
CA GLU A 168 4.85 -11.64 9.66
C GLU A 168 6.01 -12.63 9.53
N VAL A 169 5.91 -13.57 8.59
CA VAL A 169 6.97 -14.54 8.29
C VAL A 169 8.25 -13.84 7.83
N LEU A 170 8.14 -12.87 6.91
CA LEU A 170 9.29 -12.14 6.38
C LEU A 170 9.96 -11.28 7.46
N ALA A 171 9.17 -10.59 8.29
CA ALA A 171 9.65 -9.75 9.39
C ALA A 171 10.37 -10.58 10.45
N THR A 172 9.76 -11.69 10.89
CA THR A 172 10.36 -12.59 11.88
C THR A 172 11.67 -13.20 11.36
N ALA A 173 11.69 -13.67 10.11
CA ALA A 173 12.91 -14.18 9.48
C ALA A 173 14.01 -13.10 9.42
N TYR A 174 13.66 -11.86 9.09
CA TYR A 174 14.60 -10.74 9.04
C TYR A 174 15.16 -10.39 10.43
N GLU A 175 14.29 -10.25 11.43
CA GLU A 175 14.68 -9.93 12.81
C GLU A 175 15.57 -11.01 13.45
N MET A 176 15.32 -12.28 13.11
CA MET A 176 16.16 -13.39 13.55
C MET A 176 17.47 -13.52 12.75
N GLY A 177 17.73 -12.64 11.78
CA GLY A 177 18.96 -12.67 10.97
C GLY A 177 19.04 -13.86 10.00
N TYR A 178 17.89 -14.39 9.57
CA TYR A 178 17.83 -15.51 8.62
C TYR A 178 18.50 -15.20 7.27
N PHE A 179 18.45 -13.94 6.86
CA PHE A 179 19.01 -13.43 5.60
C PHE A 179 20.44 -12.90 5.74
N ASP A 180 20.99 -12.87 6.95
CA ASP A 180 22.31 -12.30 7.21
C ASP A 180 23.44 -13.25 6.81
N TYR A 181 24.64 -12.66 6.68
CA TYR A 181 25.87 -13.42 6.56
C TYR A 181 26.91 -12.93 7.58
N PRO A 182 27.31 -13.76 8.57
CA PRO A 182 26.80 -15.10 8.87
C PRO A 182 25.34 -15.09 9.32
N LYS A 183 24.60 -16.18 9.10
CA LYS A 183 23.18 -16.28 9.50
C LYS A 183 23.02 -16.20 11.01
N GLY A 184 22.06 -15.38 11.45
CA GLY A 184 21.62 -15.32 12.85
C GLY A 184 20.69 -16.47 13.24
N ALA A 185 19.87 -16.95 12.30
CA ALA A 185 18.98 -18.09 12.48
C ALA A 185 18.84 -18.92 11.19
N ASN A 186 18.52 -20.20 11.34
CA ASN A 186 18.21 -21.11 10.24
C ASN A 186 16.69 -21.29 10.06
N ALA A 187 16.29 -22.00 9.00
CA ALA A 187 14.87 -22.15 8.65
C ALA A 187 14.06 -22.93 9.70
N GLU A 188 14.67 -23.88 10.40
CA GLU A 188 14.01 -24.65 11.45
C GLU A 188 13.77 -23.79 12.69
N GLU A 189 14.72 -22.92 13.04
CA GLU A 189 14.60 -21.98 14.16
C GLU A 189 13.51 -20.94 13.91
N VAL A 190 13.49 -20.33 12.72
CA VAL A 190 12.45 -19.36 12.34
C VAL A 190 11.07 -20.02 12.25
N ALA A 191 10.99 -21.24 11.70
CA ALA A 191 9.74 -21.97 11.64
C ALA A 191 9.24 -22.34 13.05
N GLY A 192 10.15 -22.68 13.96
CA GLY A 192 9.88 -22.92 15.37
C GLY A 192 9.29 -21.70 16.07
N GLU A 193 9.88 -20.51 15.87
CA GLU A 193 9.36 -19.26 16.43
C GLU A 193 7.94 -18.95 15.95
N LEU A 194 7.66 -19.19 14.67
CA LEU A 194 6.37 -18.93 14.03
C LEU A 194 5.33 -20.04 14.24
N GLY A 195 5.69 -21.13 14.91
CA GLY A 195 4.82 -22.29 15.14
C GLY A 195 4.38 -23.02 13.86
N ILE A 196 5.21 -23.01 12.81
CA ILE A 196 4.91 -23.63 11.51
C ILE A 196 5.94 -24.68 11.10
N SER A 197 5.62 -25.44 10.06
CA SER A 197 6.59 -26.36 9.46
C SER A 197 7.66 -25.59 8.64
N PRO A 198 8.90 -26.11 8.53
CA PRO A 198 9.92 -25.53 7.65
C PRO A 198 9.47 -25.44 6.17
N SER A 199 8.63 -26.37 5.71
CA SER A 199 8.01 -26.33 4.38
C SER A 199 7.04 -25.14 4.24
N THR A 200 6.18 -24.91 5.23
CA THR A 200 5.23 -23.79 5.22
C THR A 200 5.97 -22.45 5.30
N LEU A 201 7.07 -22.37 6.08
CA LEU A 201 7.94 -21.21 6.10
C LEU A 201 8.51 -20.92 4.70
N ALA A 202 9.06 -21.93 4.04
CA ALA A 202 9.63 -21.78 2.70
C ALA A 202 8.59 -21.33 1.67
N GLU A 203 7.36 -21.83 1.74
CA GLU A 203 6.25 -21.39 0.88
C GLU A 203 5.90 -19.92 1.10
N HIS A 204 5.71 -19.48 2.34
CA HIS A 204 5.42 -18.09 2.65
C HIS A 204 6.55 -17.15 2.23
N LEU A 205 7.81 -17.52 2.51
CA LEU A 205 8.97 -16.74 2.09
C LEU A 205 9.07 -16.65 0.57
N ALA A 206 8.88 -17.74 -0.16
CA ALA A 206 8.92 -17.72 -1.62
C ALA A 206 7.79 -16.88 -2.22
N ALA A 207 6.58 -16.92 -1.64
CA ALA A 207 5.47 -16.09 -2.06
C ALA A 207 5.75 -14.60 -1.79
N ALA A 208 6.23 -14.28 -0.59
CA ALA A 208 6.62 -12.92 -0.20
C ALA A 208 7.73 -12.37 -1.11
N GLN A 209 8.79 -13.14 -1.31
CA GLN A 209 9.91 -12.79 -2.18
C GLN A 209 9.47 -12.59 -3.64
N ARG A 210 8.58 -13.41 -4.20
CA ARG A 210 8.07 -13.16 -5.56
C ARG A 210 7.33 -11.84 -5.68
N LYS A 211 6.55 -11.46 -4.66
CA LYS A 211 5.82 -10.19 -4.63
C LYS A 211 6.78 -9.01 -4.50
N VAL A 212 7.82 -9.14 -3.67
CA VAL A 212 8.82 -8.09 -3.40
C VAL A 212 9.85 -7.92 -4.52
N LEU A 213 10.39 -9.03 -5.02
CA LEU A 213 11.45 -9.06 -6.04
C LEU A 213 10.90 -8.98 -7.46
N GLY A 214 9.61 -9.25 -7.66
CA GLY A 214 8.95 -9.20 -8.96
C GLY A 214 9.09 -7.86 -9.70
N PRO A 215 8.95 -6.70 -9.03
CA PRO A 215 9.25 -5.41 -9.62
C PRO A 215 10.74 -5.27 -10.02
N VAL A 216 11.66 -5.65 -9.13
CA VAL A 216 13.11 -5.55 -9.35
C VAL A 216 13.55 -6.39 -10.55
N ALA A 217 13.05 -7.63 -10.64
CA ALA A 217 13.44 -8.57 -11.69
C ALA A 217 12.92 -8.18 -13.08
N ARG A 218 11.86 -7.38 -13.17
CA ARG A 218 11.28 -6.94 -14.45
C ARG A 218 11.95 -5.69 -15.02
N GLU A 219 12.65 -4.93 -14.20
CA GLU A 219 13.38 -3.73 -14.61
C GLU A 219 14.75 -4.04 -15.26
N SER A 220 15.18 -5.30 -15.17
CA SER A 220 16.46 -5.80 -15.73
C SER A 220 16.34 -6.49 -17.10
N LEU A 221 15.21 -6.32 -17.80
CA LEU A 221 14.95 -6.83 -19.16
C LEU A 221 14.68 -5.68 -20.13
#